data_AF-A0A3P7PIJ1-F1
#
_entry.id   AF-A0A3P7PIJ1-F1
#
_cell.length_a   1.000
_cell.length_b   1.000
_cell.length_c   1.000
_cell.angle_alpha   90.00
_cell.angle_beta   90.00
_cell.angle_gamma   90.00
#
_symmetry.space_group_name_H-M   'P 1'
#
loop_
_entity.id
_entity.type
_entity.pdbx_description
1 polymer ?
#
loop_
_entity_poly.entity_id
_entity_poly.type
_entity_poly.pdbx_seq_one_letter_code
_entity_poly.pdbx_strand_id
1 'polypeptide(L)'
;MADFFSKLKKGIDKGTAIVSTKSSTMIEVNKLKSEISTTQKVKKETLLELGTKVFTLYQEGAFDIGQVQDLITSIGEADIKVAELEVQIAKIQEEEKTKLDEINAVTPEVEKTVQDVEVQVVEVVEVVEKASDQAEEVVEGTIDAAKDKIE
;
A
#
# COMPACT_ATOMS: atom_id res chain seq x y z
N MET A 1 8.13 -28.99 -35.63
CA MET A 1 7.25 -27.80 -35.58
C MET A 1 6.10 -27.94 -34.58
N ALA A 2 5.51 -29.13 -34.39
CA ALA A 2 4.50 -29.36 -33.35
C ALA A 2 4.98 -28.99 -31.92
N ASP A 3 6.26 -29.20 -31.62
CA ASP A 3 6.85 -28.86 -30.31
C ASP A 3 6.90 -27.35 -30.03
N PHE A 4 7.05 -26.52 -31.06
CA PHE A 4 7.03 -25.05 -30.91
C PHE A 4 5.62 -24.54 -30.61
N PHE A 5 4.60 -25.07 -31.30
CA PHE A 5 3.19 -24.74 -31.02
C PHE A 5 2.75 -25.21 -29.63
N SER A 6 3.21 -26.40 -29.20
CA SER A 6 2.93 -26.92 -27.86
C SER A 6 3.57 -26.06 -26.76
N LYS A 7 4.83 -25.64 -26.95
CA LYS A 7 5.53 -24.73 -26.02
C LYS A 7 4.88 -23.35 -25.96
N LEU A 8 4.49 -22.79 -27.11
CA LEU A 8 3.80 -21.50 -27.18
C LEU A 8 2.47 -21.55 -26.42
N LYS A 9 1.67 -22.61 -26.61
CA LYS A 9 0.41 -22.80 -25.88
C LYS A 9 0.63 -22.88 -24.37
N LYS A 10 1.62 -23.65 -23.91
CA LYS A 10 1.96 -23.75 -22.48
C LYS A 10 2.41 -22.41 -21.87
N GLY A 11 3.18 -21.62 -22.62
CA GLY A 11 3.60 -20.28 -22.20
C GLY A 11 2.41 -19.31 -22.04
N ILE A 12 1.45 -19.37 -22.97
CA ILE A 12 0.21 -18.58 -22.91
C ILE A 12 -0.65 -19.01 -21.70
N ASP A 13 -0.87 -20.31 -21.52
CA ASP A 13 -1.66 -20.84 -20.39
C ASP A 13 -1.03 -20.47 -19.03
N LYS A 14 0.30 -20.44 -18.94
CA LYS A 14 1.03 -19.97 -17.75
C LYS A 14 0.88 -18.48 -17.54
N GLY A 15 1.04 -17.68 -18.61
CA GLY A 15 0.91 -16.22 -18.54
C GLY A 15 -0.48 -15.78 -18.08
N THR A 16 -1.54 -16.42 -18.59
CA THR A 16 -2.92 -16.13 -18.18
C THR A 16 -3.17 -16.50 -16.71
N ALA A 17 -2.63 -17.63 -16.24
CA ALA A 17 -2.72 -18.01 -14.84
C ALA A 17 -2.03 -16.99 -13.91
N ILE A 18 -0.79 -16.56 -14.24
CA ILE A 18 -0.05 -15.55 -13.47
C ILE A 18 -0.81 -14.23 -13.39
N VAL A 19 -1.26 -13.71 -14.54
CA VAL A 19 -2.00 -12.45 -14.60
C VAL A 19 -3.30 -12.56 -13.80
N SER A 20 -4.05 -13.66 -13.95
CA SER A 20 -5.29 -13.88 -13.22
C SER A 20 -5.08 -13.90 -11.70
N THR A 21 -4.06 -14.61 -11.21
CA THR A 21 -3.72 -14.65 -9.77
C THR A 21 -3.35 -13.26 -9.26
N LYS A 22 -2.46 -12.54 -9.96
CA LYS A 22 -2.05 -11.19 -9.57
C LYS A 22 -3.21 -10.20 -9.54
N SER A 23 -4.07 -10.22 -10.56
CA SER A 23 -5.23 -9.34 -10.63
C SER A 23 -6.22 -9.58 -9.50
N SER A 24 -6.52 -10.86 -9.18
CA SER A 24 -7.44 -11.19 -8.08
C SER A 24 -6.88 -10.69 -6.74
N THR A 25 -5.61 -10.99 -6.46
CA THR A 25 -4.93 -10.55 -5.23
C THR A 25 -4.91 -9.02 -5.13
N MET A 26 -4.60 -8.31 -6.22
CA MET A 26 -4.54 -6.85 -6.22
C MET A 26 -5.89 -6.23 -5.84
N ILE A 27 -7.00 -6.78 -6.34
CA ILE A 27 -8.35 -6.30 -6.00
C ILE A 27 -8.63 -6.49 -4.50
N GLU A 28 -8.34 -7.68 -3.97
CA GLU A 28 -8.55 -7.99 -2.55
C GLU A 28 -7.70 -7.10 -1.64
N VAL A 29 -6.40 -6.96 -1.94
CA VAL A 29 -5.48 -6.09 -1.20
C VAL A 29 -5.94 -4.63 -1.24
N ASN A 30 -6.38 -4.14 -2.40
CA ASN A 30 -6.86 -2.76 -2.52
C ASN A 30 -8.15 -2.53 -1.72
N LYS A 31 -9.05 -3.52 -1.64
CA LYS A 31 -10.23 -3.44 -0.78
C LYS A 31 -9.83 -3.28 0.70
N LEU A 32 -8.91 -4.11 1.17
CA LEU A 32 -8.41 -4.04 2.55
C LEU A 32 -7.67 -2.71 2.82
N LYS A 33 -6.84 -2.24 1.89
CA LYS A 33 -6.17 -0.93 1.99
C LYS A 33 -7.15 0.24 2.05
N SER A 34 -8.24 0.18 1.29
CA SER A 34 -9.31 1.18 1.35
C SER A 34 -9.99 1.20 2.73
N GLU A 35 -10.20 0.02 3.31
CA GLU A 35 -10.74 -0.10 4.67
C GLU A 35 -9.77 0.41 5.75
N ILE A 36 -8.46 0.13 5.60
CA ILE A 36 -7.41 0.72 6.45
C ILE A 36 -7.45 2.25 6.36
N SER A 37 -7.46 2.81 5.14
CA SER A 37 -7.50 4.26 4.93
C SER A 37 -8.73 4.90 5.59
N THR A 38 -9.89 4.27 5.44
CA THR A 38 -11.13 4.72 6.08
C THR A 38 -11.04 4.66 7.60
N THR A 39 -10.54 3.56 8.15
CA THR A 39 -10.39 3.36 9.61
C THR A 39 -9.39 4.36 10.20
N GLN A 40 -8.27 4.61 9.51
CA GLN A 40 -7.27 5.60 9.91
C GLN A 40 -7.83 7.02 9.84
N LYS A 41 -8.65 7.34 8.83
CA LYS A 41 -9.33 8.63 8.75
C LYS A 41 -10.24 8.85 9.96
N VAL A 42 -11.09 7.87 10.29
CA VAL A 42 -11.96 7.92 11.47
C VAL A 42 -11.13 8.07 12.74
N LYS A 43 -10.06 7.28 12.91
CA LYS A 43 -9.15 7.40 14.06
C LYS A 43 -8.59 8.82 14.20
N LYS A 44 -8.16 9.45 13.11
CA LYS A 44 -7.64 10.83 13.12
C LYS A 44 -8.72 11.83 13.55
N GLU A 45 -9.94 11.68 13.06
CA GLU A 45 -11.08 12.50 13.44
C GLU A 45 -11.41 12.32 14.94
N THR A 46 -11.44 11.07 15.44
CA THR A 46 -11.67 10.76 16.87
C THR A 46 -10.55 11.28 17.77
N LEU A 47 -9.30 11.25 17.32
CA LEU A 47 -8.16 11.84 18.06
C LEU A 47 -8.31 13.36 18.19
N LEU A 48 -8.74 14.02 17.11
CA LEU A 48 -8.98 15.46 17.13
C LEU A 48 -10.17 15.82 18.04
N GLU A 49 -11.25 15.04 17.98
CA GLU A 49 -12.40 15.17 18.88
C GLU A 49 -11.98 14.97 20.34
N LEU A 50 -11.20 13.92 20.63
CA LEU A 50 -10.66 13.64 21.96
C LEU A 50 -9.82 14.82 22.47
N GLY A 51 -8.85 15.29 21.68
CA GLY A 51 -7.99 16.41 22.07
C GLY A 51 -8.79 17.69 22.34
N THR A 52 -9.78 17.98 21.48
CA THR A 52 -10.68 19.13 21.65
C THR A 52 -11.48 19.00 22.95
N LYS A 53 -12.09 17.84 23.19
CA LYS A 53 -12.91 17.59 24.38
C LYS A 53 -12.09 17.65 25.67
N VAL A 54 -10.92 17.01 25.69
CA VAL A 54 -9.98 17.07 26.82
C VAL A 54 -9.59 18.52 27.12
N PHE A 55 -9.24 19.29 26.10
CA PHE A 55 -8.82 20.68 26.26
C PHE A 55 -9.95 21.56 26.82
N THR A 56 -11.17 21.44 26.28
CA THR A 56 -12.34 22.17 26.77
C THR A 56 -12.64 21.82 28.23
N LEU A 57 -12.70 20.54 28.57
CA LEU A 57 -12.98 20.09 29.93
C LEU A 57 -11.89 20.52 30.92
N TYR A 58 -10.63 20.56 30.48
CA TYR A 58 -9.53 21.07 31.29
C TYR A 58 -9.67 22.57 31.56
N GLN A 59 -10.02 23.37 30.55
CA GLN A 59 -10.25 24.81 30.72
C GLN A 59 -11.43 25.10 31.66
N GLU A 60 -12.46 24.25 31.65
CA GLU A 60 -13.62 24.35 32.53
C GLU A 60 -13.35 23.82 33.95
N GLY A 61 -12.18 23.22 34.20
CA GLY A 61 -11.84 22.60 35.49
C GLY A 61 -12.68 21.36 35.82
N ALA A 62 -13.32 20.77 34.80
CA ALA A 62 -14.29 19.69 34.92
C ALA A 62 -13.81 18.39 34.24
N PHE A 63 -12.51 18.27 33.97
CA PHE A 63 -11.95 17.08 33.32
C PHE A 63 -12.13 15.82 34.16
N ASP A 64 -12.82 14.85 33.58
CA ASP A 64 -12.93 13.49 34.06
C ASP A 64 -12.65 12.49 32.93
N ILE A 65 -11.90 11.43 33.24
CA ILE A 65 -11.51 10.40 32.26
C ILE A 65 -12.73 9.64 31.73
N GLY A 66 -13.77 9.46 32.56
CA GLY A 66 -15.02 8.81 32.16
C GLY A 66 -15.72 9.53 31.01
N GLN A 67 -15.54 10.85 30.88
CA GLN A 67 -16.15 11.65 29.82
C GLN A 67 -15.49 11.44 28.44
N VAL A 68 -14.29 10.86 28.40
CA VAL A 68 -13.52 10.64 27.17
C VAL A 68 -13.17 9.18 26.92
N GLN A 69 -13.57 8.28 27.83
CA GLN A 69 -13.25 6.85 27.77
C GLN A 69 -13.70 6.18 26.47
N ASP A 70 -14.90 6.52 25.96
CA ASP A 70 -15.41 5.96 24.71
C ASP A 70 -14.55 6.35 23.50
N LEU A 71 -14.06 7.60 23.47
CA LEU A 71 -13.18 8.07 22.40
C LEU A 71 -11.83 7.35 22.44
N ILE A 72 -11.26 7.17 23.64
CA ILE A 72 -10.02 6.41 23.83
C ILE A 72 -10.19 4.95 23.39
N THR A 73 -11.32 4.34 23.76
CA THR A 73 -11.64 2.95 23.40
C THR A 73 -11.78 2.80 21.89
N SER A 74 -12.54 3.69 21.24
CA SER A 74 -12.70 3.73 19.77
C SER A 74 -11.37 3.86 19.03
N ILE A 75 -10.45 4.70 19.53
CA ILE A 75 -9.09 4.83 18.96
C ILE A 75 -8.33 3.50 19.06
N GLY A 76 -8.39 2.83 20.21
CA GLY A 76 -7.75 1.54 20.41
C GLY A 76 -8.33 0.44 19.52
N GLU A 77 -9.66 0.39 19.38
CA GLU A 77 -10.34 -0.53 18.47
C GLU A 77 -9.94 -0.29 17.00
N ALA A 78 -9.82 0.98 16.59
CA ALA A 78 -9.34 1.33 15.27
C ALA A 78 -7.89 0.85 15.03
N ASP A 79 -7.02 0.93 16.04
CA ASP A 79 -5.65 0.44 15.95
C ASP A 79 -5.57 -1.08 15.82
N ILE A 80 -6.36 -1.81 16.60
CA ILE A 80 -6.45 -3.27 16.49
C ILE A 80 -6.94 -3.64 15.09
N LYS A 81 -8.00 -2.98 14.61
CA LYS A 81 -8.58 -3.26 13.29
C LYS A 81 -7.58 -3.01 12.16
N VAL A 82 -6.81 -1.92 12.22
CA VAL A 82 -5.76 -1.65 11.21
C VAL A 82 -4.72 -2.76 11.22
N ALA A 83 -4.22 -3.17 12.39
CA ALA A 83 -3.25 -4.26 12.50
C ALA A 83 -3.79 -5.59 11.96
N GLU A 84 -5.06 -5.92 12.24
CA GLU A 84 -5.71 -7.13 11.72
C GLU A 84 -5.82 -7.11 10.19
N LEU A 85 -6.15 -5.97 9.59
CA LEU A 85 -6.23 -5.80 8.14
C LEU A 85 -4.85 -5.91 7.48
N GLU A 86 -3.80 -5.37 8.10
CA GLU A 86 -2.42 -5.50 7.63
C GLU A 86 -1.95 -6.95 7.65
N VAL A 87 -2.27 -7.70 8.71
CA VAL A 87 -2.00 -9.15 8.79
C VAL A 87 -2.73 -9.92 7.69
N GLN A 88 -3.97 -9.55 7.37
CA GLN A 88 -4.71 -10.18 6.26
C GLN A 88 -4.06 -9.91 4.90
N ILE A 89 -3.60 -8.69 4.64
CA ILE A 89 -2.86 -8.35 3.43
C ILE A 89 -1.60 -9.22 3.31
N ALA A 90 -0.82 -9.34 4.39
CA ALA A 90 0.41 -10.15 4.40
C ALA A 90 0.13 -11.62 4.05
N LYS A 91 -0.94 -12.20 4.63
CA LYS A 91 -1.37 -13.58 4.32
C LYS A 91 -1.74 -13.75 2.84
N ILE A 92 -2.56 -12.85 2.30
CA ILE A 92 -2.97 -12.90 0.89
C ILE A 92 -1.74 -12.82 -0.05
N GLN A 93 -0.77 -11.99 0.28
CA GLN A 93 0.47 -11.86 -0.51
C GLN A 93 1.36 -13.10 -0.41
N GLU A 94 1.43 -13.74 0.75
CA GLU A 94 2.15 -15.01 0.93
C GLU A 94 1.48 -16.16 0.14
N GLU A 95 0.15 -16.21 0.16
CA GLU A 95 -0.62 -17.15 -0.66
C GLU A 95 -0.44 -16.89 -2.16
N GLU A 96 -0.42 -15.62 -2.60
CA GLU A 96 -0.12 -15.27 -4.00
C GLU A 96 1.25 -15.81 -4.39
N LYS A 97 2.27 -15.55 -3.58
CA LYS A 97 3.63 -16.03 -3.84
C LYS A 97 3.67 -17.55 -3.97
N THR A 98 3.04 -18.26 -3.04
CA THR A 98 2.97 -19.72 -3.06
C THR A 98 2.31 -20.24 -4.34
N LYS A 99 1.17 -19.66 -4.73
CA LYS A 99 0.45 -20.03 -5.97
C LYS A 99 1.30 -19.76 -7.22
N LEU A 100 2.03 -18.63 -7.25
CA LEU A 100 2.91 -18.30 -8.37
C LEU A 100 4.11 -19.27 -8.45
N ASP A 101 4.69 -19.66 -7.31
CA ASP A 101 5.78 -20.63 -7.25
C ASP A 101 5.31 -22.01 -7.74
N GLU A 102 4.10 -22.44 -7.40
CA GLU A 102 3.48 -23.67 -7.93
C GLU A 102 3.26 -23.60 -9.45
N ILE A 103 2.72 -22.49 -9.97
CA ILE A 103 2.56 -22.27 -11.42
C ILE A 103 3.91 -22.32 -12.14
N ASN A 104 4.98 -21.88 -11.46
CA ASN A 104 6.34 -21.96 -11.99
C ASN A 104 6.95 -23.37 -11.92
N ALA A 105 6.67 -24.14 -10.86
CA ALA A 105 7.22 -25.47 -10.62
C ALA A 105 6.60 -26.58 -11.49
N VAL A 106 5.35 -26.44 -11.94
CA VAL A 106 4.62 -27.46 -12.74
C VAL A 106 5.16 -27.60 -14.19
N THR A 107 6.20 -26.85 -14.58
CA THR A 107 6.88 -27.02 -15.89
C THR A 107 8.40 -26.94 -15.76
N PRO A 108 9.14 -28.08 -15.73
CA PRO A 108 10.58 -28.04 -15.85
C PRO A 108 10.98 -27.71 -17.29
N GLU A 109 11.91 -26.76 -17.42
CA GLU A 109 12.66 -26.34 -18.61
C GLU A 109 11.92 -25.60 -19.75
N VAL A 110 11.97 -24.27 -19.69
CA VAL A 110 12.84 -23.52 -20.60
C VAL A 110 13.66 -22.53 -19.76
N GLU A 111 14.79 -23.00 -19.26
CA GLU A 111 15.90 -22.10 -18.94
C GLU A 111 16.46 -21.58 -20.28
N LYS A 112 16.68 -20.26 -20.37
CA LYS A 112 17.13 -19.47 -21.55
C LYS A 112 16.11 -19.26 -22.66
N THR A 113 15.29 -18.22 -22.49
CA THR A 113 15.41 -16.92 -23.20
C THR A 113 14.11 -16.13 -23.01
N VAL A 114 14.00 -15.38 -21.91
CA VAL A 114 13.27 -14.10 -21.89
C VAL A 114 13.96 -13.18 -20.88
N GLN A 115 15.26 -12.94 -21.11
CA GLN A 115 15.97 -11.82 -20.52
C GLN A 115 15.77 -10.53 -21.36
N ASP A 116 14.88 -10.58 -22.37
CA ASP A 116 14.66 -9.53 -23.38
C ASP A 116 13.19 -9.07 -23.51
N VAL A 117 12.39 -9.17 -22.44
CA VAL A 117 11.11 -8.42 -22.35
C VAL A 117 11.02 -7.54 -21.09
N GLU A 118 12.06 -7.55 -20.24
CA GLU A 118 12.21 -6.60 -19.13
C GLU A 118 12.61 -5.18 -19.55
N VAL A 119 12.67 -4.86 -20.85
CA VAL A 119 13.05 -3.52 -21.33
C VAL A 119 11.87 -2.68 -21.87
N GLN A 120 10.61 -3.14 -21.82
CA GLN A 120 9.47 -2.30 -22.26
C GLN A 120 8.26 -2.26 -21.32
N VAL A 121 8.47 -2.38 -20.00
CA VAL A 121 7.51 -1.85 -19.01
C VAL A 121 8.20 -1.09 -17.85
N VAL A 122 9.53 -1.02 -17.84
CA VAL A 122 10.28 -0.22 -16.85
C VAL A 122 10.34 1.27 -17.24
N GLU A 123 9.95 1.64 -18.46
CA GLU A 123 9.96 3.04 -18.93
C GLU A 123 8.79 3.91 -18.40
N VAL A 124 7.97 3.43 -17.45
CA VAL A 124 6.95 4.27 -16.81
C VAL A 124 7.14 4.39 -15.28
N VAL A 125 8.06 3.63 -14.67
CA VAL A 125 8.24 3.70 -13.20
C VAL A 125 9.54 4.42 -12.78
N GLU A 126 10.59 4.44 -13.61
CA GLU A 126 11.76 5.31 -13.33
C GLU A 126 11.49 6.81 -13.56
N VAL A 127 10.43 7.17 -14.30
CA VAL A 127 10.03 8.58 -14.51
C VAL A 127 9.29 9.14 -13.28
N VAL A 128 8.77 8.32 -12.38
CA VAL A 128 8.01 8.80 -11.21
C VAL A 128 8.87 8.88 -9.95
N GLU A 129 9.93 8.08 -9.83
CA GLU A 129 10.85 8.18 -8.68
C GLU A 129 11.88 9.32 -8.85
N LYS A 130 12.34 9.60 -10.07
CA LYS A 130 13.16 10.81 -10.36
C LYS A 130 12.38 12.13 -10.38
N ALA A 131 11.05 12.08 -10.32
CA ALA A 131 10.20 13.27 -10.20
C ALA A 131 9.88 13.64 -8.74
N SER A 132 10.14 12.76 -7.77
CA SER A 132 9.93 13.07 -6.34
C SER A 132 11.18 13.68 -5.70
N ASP A 133 12.39 13.21 -6.04
CA ASP A 133 13.63 13.75 -5.46
C ASP A 133 14.02 15.14 -6.01
N GLN A 134 13.47 15.56 -7.15
CA GLN A 134 13.64 16.93 -7.68
C GLN A 134 12.57 17.91 -7.19
N ALA A 135 11.58 17.46 -6.40
CA ALA A 135 10.59 18.36 -5.80
C ALA A 135 11.00 18.84 -4.40
N GLU A 136 11.81 18.09 -3.65
CA GLU A 136 12.28 18.50 -2.32
C GLU A 136 13.44 19.52 -2.37
N GLU A 137 14.34 19.46 -3.36
CA GLU A 137 15.44 20.44 -3.47
C GLU A 137 14.94 21.84 -3.93
N VAL A 138 13.79 21.93 -4.61
CA VAL A 138 13.24 23.20 -5.11
C VAL A 138 12.42 23.95 -4.05
N VAL A 139 11.87 23.24 -3.05
CA VAL A 139 11.06 23.88 -1.98
C VAL A 139 11.95 24.44 -0.86
N GLU A 140 13.07 23.80 -0.54
CA GLU A 140 14.03 24.36 0.43
C GLU A 140 14.75 25.61 -0.12
N GLY A 141 15.12 25.62 -1.40
CA GLY A 141 15.81 26.76 -2.03
C GLY A 141 14.93 28.01 -2.26
N THR A 142 13.61 27.89 -2.23
CA THR A 142 12.69 29.03 -2.40
C THR A 142 12.28 29.69 -1.08
N ILE A 143 12.40 29.00 0.06
CA ILE A 143 12.06 29.57 1.38
C ILE A 143 13.22 30.41 1.94
N ASP A 144 14.48 30.04 1.70
CA ASP A 144 15.63 30.85 2.15
C ASP A 144 15.79 32.16 1.35
N ALA A 145 15.40 32.19 0.08
CA ALA A 145 15.42 33.42 -0.73
C ALA A 145 14.33 34.45 -0.36
N ALA A 146 13.32 34.05 0.44
CA ALA A 146 12.24 34.93 0.90
C ALA A 146 12.52 35.57 2.27
N LYS A 147 13.50 35.07 3.04
CA LYS A 147 13.89 35.65 4.34
C LYS A 147 14.86 36.83 4.21
N ASP A 148 15.69 36.88 3.17
CA ASP A 148 16.64 37.98 2.92
C ASP A 148 16.02 39.23 2.26
N LYS A 149 14.69 39.32 2.16
CA LYS A 149 13.98 40.50 1.62
C LYS A 149 12.96 41.12 2.57
N ILE A 150 12.91 40.69 3.84
CA ILE A 150 11.98 41.22 4.86
C ILE A 150 12.72 41.69 6.15
N GLU A 151 14.01 42.02 6.08
CA GLU A 151 14.66 42.92 7.06
C GLU A 151 15.19 44.18 6.39
#